data_AF-A0A7V8X7R1-F1
#
_entry.id   AF-A0A7V8X7R1-F1
#
_cell.length_a   1.000
_cell.length_b   1.000
_cell.length_c   1.000
_cell.angle_alpha   90.00
_cell.angle_beta   90.00
_cell.angle_gamma   90.00
#
_symmetry.space_group_name_H-M   'P 1'
#
loop_
_entity.id
_entity.type
_entity.pdbx_description
1 polymer ?
#
loop_
_entity_poly.entity_id
_entity_poly.type
_entity_poly.pdbx_seq_one_letter_code
_entity_poly.pdbx_strand_id
1 'polypeptide(L)' 'MDVVVENHRPSVIVEQRHRYRVERIQDTWIIDDEWWRDPISRQYFQIVLEDGGMRTIFHDRVADSWFAQAY' A
#
# COMPACT_ATOMS: atom_id res chain seq x y z
N MET A 1 5.72 9.00 -0.07
CA MET A 1 4.36 8.79 -0.58
C MET A 1 3.48 8.72 0.63
N ASP A 2 2.38 9.47 0.65
CA ASP A 2 1.46 9.44 1.79
C ASP A 2 0.21 8.65 1.42
N VAL A 3 -0.26 7.83 2.35
CA VAL A 3 -1.46 7.03 2.19
C VAL A 3 -2.40 7.37 3.32
N VAL A 4 -3.60 7.82 2.99
CA VAL A 4 -4.67 7.97 3.98
C VAL A 4 -5.28 6.61 4.19
N VAL A 5 -5.34 6.19 5.45
CA VAL A 5 -5.83 4.88 5.85
C VAL A 5 -7.14 5.05 6.62
N GLU A 6 -8.16 4.31 6.22
CA GLU A 6 -9.45 4.19 6.91
C GLU A 6 -9.71 2.72 7.21
N ASN A 7 -10.02 2.38 8.47
CA ASN A 7 -10.29 1.00 8.89
C ASN A 7 -9.17 0.01 8.48
N HIS A 8 -7.90 0.42 8.60
CA HIS A 8 -6.72 -0.36 8.20
C HIS A 8 -6.63 -0.65 6.69
N ARG A 9 -7.31 0.15 5.86
CA ARG A 9 -7.34 0.04 4.41
C ARG A 9 -6.96 1.36 3.75
N PRO A 10 -6.18 1.34 2.67
CA PRO A 10 -5.86 2.57 1.93
C PRO A 10 -7.13 3.15 1.30
N SER A 11 -7.42 4.42 1.58
CA SER A 11 -8.57 5.16 1.03
C SER A 11 -8.15 6.24 0.04
N VAL A 12 -6.98 6.85 0.22
CA VAL A 12 -6.42 7.87 -0.70
C VAL A 12 -4.92 7.69 -0.80
N ILE A 13 -4.39 7.77 -2.03
CA ILE A 13 -2.96 7.89 -2.32
C ILE A 13 -2.61 9.33 -2.61
N VAL A 14 -1.54 9.82 -1.99
CA VAL A 14 -0.92 11.11 -2.29
C VAL A 14 0.48 10.87 -2.85
N GLU A 15 0.62 11.10 -4.14
CA GLU A 15 1.88 11.00 -4.87
C GLU A 15 2.24 12.37 -5.44
N GLN A 16 3.41 12.90 -5.05
CA GLN A 16 3.89 14.22 -5.44
C GLN A 16 2.87 15.34 -5.15
N ARG A 17 2.08 15.75 -6.16
CA ARG A 17 1.03 16.78 -6.07
C ARG A 17 -0.36 16.25 -6.42
N HIS A 18 -0.49 14.98 -6.76
CA HIS A 18 -1.77 14.38 -7.12
C HIS A 18 -2.31 13.55 -5.97
N ARG A 19 -3.63 13.61 -5.80
CA ARG A 19 -4.39 12.81 -4.85
C ARG A 19 -5.31 11.92 -5.66
N TYR A 20 -5.26 10.63 -5.38
CA TYR A 20 -6.08 9.63 -6.05
C TYR A 20 -6.94 8.92 -5.00
N ARG A 21 -8.25 8.97 -5.15
CA ARG A 21 -9.14 8.18 -4.31
C ARG A 21 -9.06 6.71 -4.72
N VAL A 22 -8.97 5.83 -3.73
CA VAL A 22 -9.08 4.39 -3.93
C VAL A 22 -10.56 4.06 -4.15
N GLU A 23 -10.89 3.57 -5.33
CA GLU A 23 -12.24 3.13 -5.67
C GLU A 23 -12.52 1.75 -5.04
N ARG A 24 -11.58 0.82 -5.19
CA ARG A 24 -11.65 -0.51 -4.57
C ARG A 24 -10.28 -1.11 -4.34
N ILE A 25 -10.22 -2.02 -3.38
CA ILE A 25 -9.07 -2.92 -3.20
C ILE A 25 -9.38 -4.20 -3.97
N GLN A 26 -8.55 -4.50 -4.95
CA GLN A 26 -8.68 -5.69 -5.79
C GLN A 26 -8.12 -6.93 -5.10
N ASP A 27 -6.99 -6.79 -4.40
CA ASP A 27 -6.35 -7.90 -3.68
C ASP A 27 -5.53 -7.40 -2.49
N THR A 28 -5.25 -8.28 -1.53
CA THR A 28 -4.44 -7.99 -0.34
C THR A 28 -3.68 -9.24 0.09
N TRP A 29 -2.37 -9.10 0.30
CA TRP A 29 -1.53 -10.18 0.79
C TRP A 29 -0.49 -9.67 1.78
N ILE A 30 -0.05 -10.54 2.68
CA ILE A 30 0.99 -10.25 3.66
C ILE A 30 2.20 -11.11 3.34
N ILE A 31 3.38 -10.51 3.43
CA ILE A 31 4.65 -11.19 3.42
C ILE A 31 5.28 -10.95 4.79
N ASP A 32 5.47 -12.03 5.53
CA ASP A 32 6.28 -12.06 6.74
C ASP A 32 7.46 -13.01 6.45
N ASP A 33 8.67 -12.46 6.37
CA ASP A 33 9.90 -13.18 6.00
C ASP A 33 11.07 -12.72 6.89
N GLU A 34 12.17 -13.46 6.86
CA GLU A 34 13.43 -13.17 7.58
C GLU A 34 13.24 -12.82 9.07
N TRP A 35 12.17 -13.33 9.70
CA TRP A 35 11.77 -12.99 11.08
C TRP A 35 12.79 -13.36 12.17
N TRP A 36 13.81 -14.13 11.81
CA TRP A 36 14.88 -14.59 12.69
C TRP A 36 16.19 -13.79 12.52
N ARG A 37 16.20 -12.76 11.65
CA ARG A 37 17.30 -11.80 11.50
C ARG A 37 16.74 -10.37 11.42
N ASP A 38 16.68 -9.83 10.21
CA ASP A 38 16.10 -8.52 9.91
C ASP A 38 14.68 -8.77 9.38
N PRO A 39 13.65 -8.67 10.25
CA PRO A 39 12.30 -9.06 9.87
C PRO A 39 11.80 -8.23 8.70
N ILE A 40 11.27 -8.89 7.68
CA ILE A 40 10.51 -8.27 6.62
C ILE A 40 9.05 -8.54 6.91
N SER A 41 8.28 -7.50 7.22
CA SER A 41 6.83 -7.60 7.38
C SER A 41 6.16 -6.54 6.53
N ARG A 42 5.51 -6.96 5.44
CA ARG A 42 4.89 -6.08 4.46
C ARG A 42 3.48 -6.53 4.14
N GLN A 43 2.53 -5.61 4.23
CA GLN A 43 1.18 -5.83 3.75
C GLN A 43 0.97 -5.11 2.44
N TYR A 44 0.75 -5.88 1.38
CA TYR A 44 0.52 -5.37 0.04
C TYR A 44 -0.97 -5.21 -0.24
N PHE A 45 -1.29 -4.19 -1.03
CA PHE A 45 -2.62 -3.90 -1.52
C PHE A 45 -2.53 -3.64 -3.02
N GLN A 46 -3.27 -4.43 -3.78
CA GLN A 46 -3.57 -4.11 -5.16
C GLN A 46 -4.88 -3.32 -5.18
N ILE A 47 -4.82 -2.11 -5.71
CA ILE A 47 -5.93 -1.17 -5.66
C ILE A 47 -6.28 -0.69 -7.07
N VAL A 48 -7.54 -0.30 -7.22
CA VAL A 48 -8.05 0.45 -8.37
C VAL A 48 -8.39 1.85 -7.90
N LEU A 49 -7.83 2.84 -8.59
CA LEU A 49 -8.06 4.25 -8.36
C LEU A 49 -9.32 4.72 -9.11
N GLU A 50 -9.85 5.88 -8.72
CA GLU A 50 -11.05 6.46 -9.33
C GLU A 50 -10.95 6.75 -10.84
N ASP A 51 -9.73 6.86 -11.38
CA ASP A 51 -9.47 7.02 -12.82
C ASP A 51 -9.39 5.67 -13.57
N GLY A 52 -9.66 4.55 -12.88
CA GLY A 52 -9.52 3.19 -13.38
C GLY A 52 -8.09 2.66 -13.37
N GLY A 53 -7.12 3.46 -12.92
CA GLY A 53 -5.72 3.07 -12.83
C GLY A 53 -5.49 2.02 -11.74
N MET A 54 -4.72 0.99 -12.05
CA MET A 54 -4.30 -0.01 -11.05
C MET A 54 -2.95 0.37 -10.45
N ARG A 55 -2.80 0.16 -9.14
CA ARG A 55 -1.53 0.32 -8.43
C ARG A 55 -1.34 -0.80 -7.43
N THR A 56 -0.09 -1.14 -7.16
CA THR A 56 0.30 -2.01 -6.06
C THR A 56 1.07 -1.17 -5.05
N ILE A 57 0.58 -1.10 -3.82
CA ILE A 57 1.24 -0.41 -2.71
C ILE A 57 1.48 -1.39 -1.58
N PHE A 58 2.40 -1.07 -0.68
CA PHE A 58 2.57 -1.84 0.54
C PHE A 58 2.85 -0.96 1.75
N HIS A 59 2.38 -1.44 2.90
CA HIS A 59 2.73 -0.95 4.21
C HIS A 59 3.87 -1.82 4.75
N ASP A 60 5.04 -1.22 4.93
CA ASP A 60 6.10 -1.81 5.73
C ASP A 60 5.68 -1.72 7.20
N ARG A 61 5.35 -2.87 7.78
CA ARG A 61 4.84 -2.98 9.16
C ARG A 61 5.95 -2.89 10.19
N VAL A 62 7.21 -3.00 9.79
CA VAL A 62 8.38 -2.86 10.68
C VAL A 62 8.77 -1.39 10.79
N ALA A 63 8.84 -0.69 9.66
CA ALA A 63 9.18 0.73 9.60
C ALA A 63 7.96 1.67 9.70
N ASP A 64 6.75 1.11 9.78
CA ASP A 64 5.46 1.81 9.76
C ASP A 64 5.36 2.85 8.62
N SER A 65 5.74 2.44 7.41
CA SER A 65 5.90 3.34 6.26
C SER A 65 5.24 2.78 5.01
N TRP A 66 4.73 3.65 4.14
CA TRP A 66 4.02 3.27 2.92
C TRP A 66 4.83 3.52 1.66
N PHE A 67 4.74 2.58 0.72
CA PHE A 67 5.50 2.60 -0.53
C PHE A 67 4.65 2.13 -1.71
N ALA A 68 4.94 2.65 -2.90
CA ALA A 68 4.43 2.11 -4.16
C ALA A 68 5.42 1.08 -4.72
N GLN A 69 4.89 -0.03 -5.22
CA GLN A 69 5.66 -0.99 -6.00
C GLN A 69 5.69 -0.50 -7.46
N ALA A 70 6.86 -0.06 -7.91
CA ALA A 70 7.13 0.11 -9.33
C ALA A 70 7.41 -1.26 -9.96
N TYR A 71 6.80 -1.51 -11.13
CA TYR A 71 7.12 -2.63 -12.00
C TYR A 71 8.07 -2.19 -13.11
#